data_AF-A0A7S0AKZ2-F1
#
_entry.id   AF-A0A7S0AKZ2-F1
#
_cell.length_a   1.000
_cell.length_b   1.000
_cell.length_c   1.000
_cell.angle_alpha   90.00
_cell.angle_beta   90.00
_cell.angle_gamma   90.00
#
_symmetry.space_group_name_H-M   'P 1'
#
loop_
_entity.id
_entity.type
_entity.pdbx_description
1 polymer ?
#
loop_
_entity_poly.entity_id
_entity_poly.type
_entity_poly.pdbx_seq_one_letter_code
_entity_poly.pdbx_strand_id
1 'polypeptide(L)'
;VDTWREFALWLFEAHNAVNVRLQREKAQREGKPRPTAEDKWQAKWPSAKACPWCWTGEDSWNNDAVYEYLRSEYWPTDDAISVGKNDKKEGGRGKFLRKRIERIERFAITHEAEFVDASMTLASSGIVMPLAVVVIIGAFCFLLKQHRDKIRYGRGKKFDGRRAAMAARSPYRSSSRGKPRSA
;
A
#
# COMPACT_ATOMS: atom_id res chain seq x y z
N VAL A 1 10.64 -28.95 -9.79
CA VAL A 1 11.13 -27.57 -9.58
C VAL A 1 9.93 -26.67 -9.75
N ASP A 2 9.45 -26.01 -8.68
CA ASP A 2 8.27 -25.14 -8.76
C ASP A 2 8.65 -23.80 -9.37
N THR A 3 8.40 -23.65 -10.67
CA THR A 3 8.75 -22.45 -11.44
C THR A 3 8.18 -21.17 -10.84
N TRP A 4 6.97 -21.24 -10.27
CA TRP A 4 6.34 -20.10 -9.60
C TRP A 4 7.02 -19.69 -8.30
N ARG A 5 7.58 -20.65 -7.57
CA ARG A 5 8.34 -20.38 -6.34
C ARG A 5 9.62 -19.63 -6.67
N GLU A 6 10.37 -20.13 -7.64
CA GLU A 6 11.60 -19.49 -8.11
C GLU A 6 11.33 -18.11 -8.68
N PHE A 7 10.25 -17.94 -9.44
CA PHE A 7 9.85 -16.64 -9.96
C PHE A 7 9.51 -15.64 -8.84
N ALA A 8 8.78 -16.06 -7.81
CA ALA A 8 8.45 -15.20 -6.67
C ALA A 8 9.70 -14.77 -5.89
N LEU A 9 10.64 -15.68 -5.68
CA LEU A 9 11.93 -15.39 -5.06
C LEU A 9 12.76 -14.45 -5.93
N TRP A 10 12.87 -14.71 -7.23
CA TRP A 10 13.57 -13.81 -8.17
C TRP A 10 13.01 -12.38 -8.13
N LEU A 11 11.68 -12.24 -8.12
CA LEU A 11 11.04 -10.93 -8.06
C LEU A 11 11.34 -10.20 -6.74
N PHE A 12 11.37 -10.95 -5.64
CA PHE A 12 11.78 -10.43 -4.33
C PHE A 12 13.23 -9.92 -4.34
N GLU A 13 14.16 -10.67 -4.92
CA GLU A 13 15.56 -10.27 -5.03
C GLU A 13 15.72 -9.02 -5.91
N ALA A 14 15.06 -9.00 -7.07
CA ALA A 14 15.04 -7.85 -7.96
C ALA A 14 14.48 -6.60 -7.28
N HIS A 15 13.38 -6.73 -6.52
CA HIS A 15 12.79 -5.65 -5.75
C HIS A 15 13.79 -5.08 -4.72
N ASN A 16 14.47 -5.94 -3.97
CA ASN A 16 15.45 -5.52 -2.98
C ASN A 16 16.69 -4.86 -3.60
N ALA A 17 17.15 -5.35 -4.75
CA ALA A 17 18.21 -4.72 -5.51
C ALA A 17 17.84 -3.28 -5.93
N VAL A 18 16.60 -3.07 -6.39
CA VAL A 18 16.07 -1.74 -6.71
C VAL A 18 16.01 -0.85 -5.47
N ASN A 19 15.54 -1.35 -4.32
CA ASN A 19 15.47 -0.56 -3.09
C ASN A 19 16.83 -0.05 -2.64
N VAL A 20 17.86 -0.91 -2.67
CA VAL A 20 19.25 -0.53 -2.34
C VAL A 20 19.77 0.53 -3.32
N ARG A 21 19.49 0.37 -4.62
CA ARG A 21 19.86 1.36 -5.64
C ARG A 21 19.19 2.71 -5.40
N LEU A 22 17.88 2.72 -5.16
CA LEU A 22 17.11 3.95 -4.92
C LEU A 22 17.61 4.70 -3.68
N GLN A 23 17.99 3.98 -2.62
CA GLN A 23 18.57 4.61 -1.43
C GLN A 23 19.91 5.28 -1.74
N ARG A 24 20.76 4.66 -2.56
CA ARG A 24 22.02 5.26 -3.03
C ARG A 24 21.79 6.51 -3.86
N GLU A 25 20.86 6.46 -4.82
CA GLU A 25 20.52 7.63 -5.64
C GLU A 25 19.94 8.77 -4.80
N LYS A 26 19.11 8.44 -3.80
CA LYS A 26 18.59 9.42 -2.84
C LYS A 26 19.70 10.10 -2.04
N ALA A 27 20.64 9.33 -1.50
CA ALA A 27 21.78 9.89 -0.76
C ALA A 27 22.61 10.84 -1.63
N GLN A 28 22.83 10.47 -2.91
CA GLN A 28 23.54 11.32 -3.86
C GLN A 28 22.80 12.64 -4.14
N ARG A 29 21.48 12.60 -4.35
CA ARG A 29 20.66 13.80 -4.58
C ARG A 29 20.63 14.73 -3.37
N GLU A 30 20.68 14.18 -2.17
CA GLU A 30 20.68 14.93 -0.91
C GLU A 30 22.08 15.42 -0.50
N GLY A 31 23.13 15.16 -1.30
CA GLY A 31 24.51 15.52 -0.97
C GLY A 31 25.05 14.79 0.27
N LYS A 32 24.45 13.65 0.63
CA LYS A 32 24.85 12.84 1.79
C LYS A 32 26.02 11.91 1.43
N PRO A 33 26.77 11.44 2.44
CA PRO A 33 27.76 10.37 2.25
C PRO A 33 27.13 9.13 1.60
N ARG A 34 27.97 8.28 0.98
CA ARG A 34 27.49 7.01 0.42
C ARG A 34 26.83 6.17 1.53
N PRO A 35 25.70 5.48 1.24
CA PRO A 35 25.02 4.66 2.23
C PRO A 35 25.97 3.61 2.84
N THR A 36 25.90 3.50 4.17
CA THR A 36 26.60 2.49 4.98
C THR A 36 26.03 1.08 4.74
N ALA A 37 26.64 0.05 5.32
CA ALA A 37 26.11 -1.32 5.23
C ALA A 37 24.74 -1.41 5.93
N GLU A 38 24.62 -0.73 7.06
CA GLU A 38 23.40 -0.62 7.87
C GLU A 38 22.29 0.09 7.09
N ASP A 39 22.62 1.15 6.35
CA ASP A 39 21.64 1.84 5.50
C ASP A 39 21.07 0.87 4.46
N LYS A 40 21.94 0.12 3.76
CA LYS A 40 21.52 -0.86 2.74
C LYS A 40 20.66 -1.95 3.35
N TRP A 41 21.00 -2.44 4.53
CA TRP A 41 20.20 -3.41 5.27
C TRP A 41 18.80 -2.87 5.57
N GLN A 42 18.69 -1.60 5.99
CA GLN A 42 17.41 -0.95 6.26
C GLN A 42 16.56 -0.68 5.02
N ALA A 43 17.17 -0.55 3.84
CA ALA A 43 16.41 -0.43 2.58
C ALA A 43 15.80 -1.74 2.12
N LYS A 44 16.30 -2.89 2.56
CA LYS A 44 15.74 -4.17 2.17
C LYS A 44 14.43 -4.47 2.89
N TRP A 45 13.57 -5.18 2.17
CA TRP A 45 12.31 -5.68 2.66
C TRP A 45 12.34 -7.22 2.69
N PRO A 46 11.66 -7.90 3.63
CA PRO A 46 11.01 -7.34 4.81
C PRO A 46 12.02 -6.97 5.90
N SER A 47 11.72 -5.98 6.73
CA SER A 47 12.57 -5.67 7.88
C SER A 47 12.74 -6.90 8.79
N ALA A 48 13.90 -7.06 9.45
CA ALA A 48 14.14 -8.15 10.39
C ALA A 48 13.09 -8.26 11.52
N LYS A 49 12.46 -7.14 11.89
CA LYS A 49 11.35 -7.12 12.86
C LYS A 49 10.06 -7.74 12.32
N ALA A 50 9.84 -7.65 11.01
CA ALA A 50 8.64 -8.17 10.34
C ALA A 50 8.78 -9.66 10.05
N CYS A 51 9.98 -10.11 9.65
CA CYS A 51 10.27 -11.53 9.47
C CYS A 51 11.69 -11.84 9.99
N PRO A 52 11.85 -12.20 11.28
CA PRO A 52 13.16 -12.56 11.83
C PRO A 52 13.76 -13.79 11.15
N TRP A 53 12.92 -14.76 10.80
CA TRP A 53 13.31 -16.06 10.23
C TRP A 53 13.70 -15.99 8.76
N CYS A 54 13.38 -14.89 8.07
CA CYS A 54 13.73 -14.70 6.67
C CYS A 54 15.23 -14.44 6.48
N TRP A 55 15.93 -14.04 7.54
CA TRP A 55 17.33 -13.59 7.48
C TRP A 55 18.26 -14.63 8.09
N THR A 56 19.33 -14.97 7.37
CA THR A 56 20.41 -15.86 7.86
C THR A 56 21.70 -15.10 8.19
N GLY A 57 21.79 -13.83 7.78
CA GLY A 57 22.91 -12.92 8.01
C GLY A 57 22.60 -11.51 7.44
N GLU A 58 23.59 -10.61 7.41
CA GLU A 58 23.44 -9.22 6.90
C GLU A 58 23.17 -9.12 5.39
N ASP A 59 23.45 -10.16 4.62
CA ASP A 59 23.24 -10.14 3.17
C ASP A 59 22.70 -11.46 2.62
N SER A 60 22.21 -12.33 3.50
CA SER A 60 21.70 -13.64 3.13
C SER A 60 20.32 -13.89 3.73
N TRP A 61 19.48 -14.56 2.95
CA TRP A 61 18.12 -14.92 3.34
C TRP A 61 17.89 -16.42 3.26
N ASN A 62 16.92 -16.89 4.05
CA ASN A 62 16.38 -18.24 3.96
C ASN A 62 15.25 -18.23 2.92
N ASN A 63 15.49 -18.85 1.76
CA ASN A 63 14.54 -18.91 0.65
C ASN A 63 13.20 -19.58 1.00
N ASP A 64 13.20 -20.54 1.91
CA ASP A 64 11.96 -21.20 2.35
C ASP A 64 11.13 -20.23 3.20
N ALA A 65 11.77 -19.60 4.19
CA ALA A 65 11.11 -18.63 5.07
C ALA A 65 10.62 -17.39 4.32
N VAL A 66 11.42 -16.86 3.38
CA VAL A 66 11.01 -15.74 2.52
C VAL A 66 9.80 -16.13 1.67
N TYR A 67 9.82 -17.31 1.05
CA TYR A 67 8.71 -17.75 0.21
C TYR A 67 7.42 -17.91 1.00
N GLU A 68 7.47 -18.52 2.19
CA GLU A 68 6.29 -18.62 3.07
C GLU A 68 5.80 -17.24 3.52
N TYR A 69 6.72 -16.32 3.83
CA TYR A 69 6.35 -14.95 4.16
C TYR A 69 5.67 -14.25 2.98
N LEU A 70 6.21 -14.35 1.77
CA LEU A 70 5.61 -13.81 0.54
C LEU A 70 4.23 -14.41 0.29
N ARG A 71 4.07 -15.73 0.48
CA ARG A 71 2.78 -16.42 0.35
C ARG A 71 1.75 -15.86 1.31
N SER A 72 2.12 -15.71 2.58
CA SER A 72 1.23 -15.12 3.60
C SER A 72 0.88 -13.66 3.33
N GLU A 73 1.77 -12.92 2.67
CA GLU A 73 1.61 -11.48 2.41
C GLU A 73 0.73 -11.19 1.20
N TYR A 74 0.97 -11.88 0.09
CA TYR A 74 0.38 -11.58 -1.20
C TYR A 74 -0.71 -12.57 -1.62
N TRP A 75 -0.70 -13.79 -1.07
CA TRP A 75 -1.69 -14.84 -1.32
C TRP A 75 -2.26 -15.39 0.00
N PRO A 76 -2.88 -14.55 0.84
CA PRO A 76 -3.53 -15.04 2.05
C PRO A 76 -4.62 -16.04 1.65
N THR A 77 -4.46 -17.30 2.03
CA THR A 77 -5.52 -18.30 1.85
C THR A 77 -6.70 -17.93 2.73
N ASP A 78 -7.92 -18.27 2.32
CA ASP A 78 -9.14 -17.99 3.09
C ASP A 78 -9.11 -18.64 4.49
N ASP A 79 -8.26 -19.64 4.69
CA ASP A 79 -7.96 -20.23 6.00
C ASP A 79 -7.32 -19.21 6.94
N ALA A 80 -6.40 -18.36 6.45
CA ALA A 80 -5.82 -17.26 7.21
C ALA A 80 -6.83 -16.14 7.52
N ILE A 81 -7.88 -16.00 6.70
CA ILE A 81 -8.96 -15.02 6.88
C ILE A 81 -10.01 -15.53 7.88
N SER A 82 -10.24 -16.84 7.95
CA SER A 82 -11.22 -17.48 8.83
C SER A 82 -10.71 -17.74 10.26
N VAL A 83 -9.40 -17.90 10.46
CA VAL A 83 -8.77 -18.00 11.81
C VAL A 83 -8.96 -16.73 12.65
N GLY A 84 -9.28 -15.59 12.04
CA GLY A 84 -9.55 -14.32 12.74
C GLY A 84 -10.94 -14.19 13.39
N LYS A 85 -11.84 -15.16 13.27
CA LYS A 85 -13.24 -15.01 13.75
C LYS A 85 -13.56 -15.65 15.10
N ASN A 86 -12.70 -16.50 15.67
CA ASN A 86 -13.07 -17.22 16.90
C ASN A 86 -12.33 -16.83 18.18
N ASP A 87 -11.27 -16.02 18.13
CA ASP A 87 -10.58 -15.62 19.37
C ASP A 87 -10.91 -14.18 19.79
N LYS A 88 -12.04 -14.05 20.50
CA LYS A 88 -12.19 -13.01 21.52
C LYS A 88 -11.26 -13.32 22.70
N LYS A 89 -9.95 -13.15 22.55
CA LYS A 89 -9.04 -12.86 23.68
C LYS A 89 -7.70 -12.31 23.17
N GLU A 90 -7.35 -11.16 23.72
CA GLU A 90 -6.03 -10.51 23.74
C GLU A 90 -5.48 -9.87 22.44
N GLY A 91 -5.97 -8.65 22.20
CA GLY A 91 -5.12 -7.44 22.28
C GLY A 91 -3.77 -7.44 21.56
N GLY A 92 -3.75 -7.23 20.24
CA GLY A 92 -2.54 -6.68 19.58
C GLY A 92 -2.45 -6.83 18.07
N ARG A 93 -2.80 -7.99 17.50
CA ARG A 93 -2.52 -8.30 16.08
C ARG A 93 -3.53 -7.72 15.07
N GLY A 94 -4.79 -7.52 15.46
CA GLY A 94 -5.86 -7.09 14.54
C GLY A 94 -5.76 -5.65 14.01
N LYS A 95 -4.88 -4.81 14.58
CA LYS A 95 -4.65 -3.43 14.10
C LYS A 95 -3.62 -3.36 12.96
N PHE A 96 -2.81 -4.41 12.77
CA PHE A 96 -1.73 -4.43 11.79
C PHE A 96 -2.25 -4.70 10.37
N LEU A 97 -3.16 -5.67 10.20
CA LEU A 97 -3.73 -5.98 8.87
C LEU A 97 -4.56 -4.84 8.28
N ARG A 98 -5.35 -4.12 9.10
CA ARG A 98 -6.14 -2.97 8.62
C ARG A 98 -5.29 -1.81 8.10
N LYS A 99 -4.10 -1.59 8.68
CA LYS A 99 -3.15 -0.57 8.19
C LYS A 99 -2.40 -0.97 6.92
N ARG A 100 -2.34 -2.26 6.56
CA ARG A 100 -1.64 -2.76 5.36
C ARG A 100 -2.48 -2.68 4.09
N ILE A 101 -3.78 -2.96 4.18
CA ILE A 101 -4.72 -2.81 3.06
C ILE A 101 -4.76 -1.34 2.57
N GLU A 102 -4.75 -0.37 3.49
CA GLU A 102 -4.65 1.07 3.16
C GLU A 102 -3.30 1.51 2.53
N ARG A 103 -2.26 0.66 2.56
CA ARG A 103 -0.95 0.96 1.94
C ARG A 103 -0.89 0.45 0.51
N ILE A 104 -1.50 -0.70 0.23
CA ILE A 104 -1.65 -1.25 -1.12
C ILE A 104 -2.53 -0.34 -1.98
N GLU A 105 -3.64 0.16 -1.44
CA GLU A 105 -4.51 1.12 -2.16
C GLU A 105 -3.80 2.45 -2.49
N ARG A 106 -2.84 2.90 -1.66
CA ARG A 106 -2.07 4.13 -1.94
C ARG A 106 -0.97 3.96 -2.98
N PHE A 107 -0.35 2.79 -3.05
CA PHE A 107 0.71 2.51 -4.03
C PHE A 107 0.17 2.39 -5.46
N ALA A 108 -1.04 1.82 -5.61
CA ALA A 108 -1.73 1.77 -6.90
C ALA A 108 -2.10 3.17 -7.44
N ILE A 109 -2.38 4.13 -6.56
CA ILE A 109 -2.75 5.51 -6.95
C ILE A 109 -1.53 6.32 -7.41
N THR A 110 -0.33 6.05 -6.87
CA THR A 110 0.88 6.84 -7.21
C THR A 110 1.52 6.46 -8.54
N HIS A 111 1.29 5.24 -9.06
CA HIS A 111 1.86 4.80 -10.34
C HIS A 111 1.02 5.19 -11.58
N GLU A 112 -0.18 5.75 -11.42
CA GLU A 112 -0.96 6.27 -12.56
C GLU A 112 -0.39 7.58 -13.12
N ALA A 113 0.31 8.38 -12.30
CA ALA A 113 0.86 9.66 -12.74
C ALA A 113 2.04 9.52 -13.73
N GLU A 114 2.86 8.48 -13.56
CA GLU A 114 4.02 8.24 -14.43
C GLU A 114 3.62 7.55 -15.75
N PHE A 115 2.51 6.80 -15.77
CA PHE A 115 2.03 6.13 -16.99
C PHE A 115 1.37 7.11 -17.97
N VAL A 116 0.69 8.15 -17.46
CA VAL A 116 0.10 9.20 -18.32
C VAL A 116 1.20 10.05 -18.99
N ASP A 117 2.32 10.27 -18.32
CA ASP A 117 3.43 11.08 -18.86
C ASP A 117 4.21 10.32 -19.96
N ALA A 118 4.43 9.01 -19.79
CA ALA A 118 5.02 8.14 -20.80
C ALA A 118 4.14 8.00 -22.06
N SER A 119 2.81 8.05 -21.91
CA SER A 119 1.87 8.07 -23.04
C SER A 119 1.94 9.37 -23.84
N MET A 120 2.19 10.52 -23.19
CA MET A 120 2.30 11.80 -23.88
C MET A 120 3.63 11.94 -24.65
N THR A 121 4.70 11.31 -24.19
CA THR A 121 6.00 11.30 -24.90
C THR A 121 5.99 10.37 -26.12
N LEU A 122 5.27 9.25 -26.09
CA LEU A 122 5.13 8.37 -27.26
C LEU A 122 4.31 9.01 -28.39
N ALA A 123 3.35 9.89 -28.07
CA ALA A 123 2.55 10.60 -29.07
C ALA A 123 3.36 11.60 -29.93
N SER A 124 4.53 12.05 -29.48
CA SER A 124 5.40 12.94 -30.26
C SER A 124 6.42 12.21 -31.14
N SER A 125 6.50 10.87 -31.05
CA SER A 125 7.54 10.08 -31.73
C SER A 125 7.21 9.68 -33.18
N GLY A 126 6.08 10.11 -33.74
CA GLY A 126 5.71 9.82 -35.13
C GLY A 126 5.41 8.34 -35.42
N ILE A 127 5.37 7.48 -34.40
CA ILE A 127 4.98 6.09 -34.53
C ILE A 127 3.47 6.06 -34.81
N VAL A 128 3.10 5.66 -36.02
CA VAL A 128 1.72 5.40 -36.41
C VAL A 128 1.24 4.20 -35.61
N MET A 129 0.69 4.44 -34.43
CA MET A 129 -0.04 3.43 -33.67
C MET A 129 -1.19 2.93 -34.55
N PRO A 130 -1.35 1.61 -34.75
CA PRO A 130 -2.50 1.07 -35.45
C PRO A 130 -3.76 1.60 -34.78
N LEU A 131 -4.73 2.12 -35.54
CA LEU A 131 -5.99 2.65 -35.00
C LEU A 131 -6.68 1.65 -34.04
N ALA A 132 -6.48 0.34 -34.26
CA ALA A 132 -6.93 -0.72 -33.37
C ALA A 132 -6.44 -0.56 -31.92
N VAL A 133 -5.19 -0.16 -31.70
CA VAL A 133 -4.61 0.00 -30.35
C VAL A 133 -5.25 1.20 -29.63
N VAL A 134 -5.47 2.31 -30.34
CA VAL A 134 -6.16 3.50 -29.78
C VAL A 134 -7.60 3.17 -29.39
N VAL A 135 -8.30 2.39 -30.22
CA VAL A 135 -9.67 1.94 -29.94
C VAL A 135 -9.70 1.02 -28.71
N ILE A 136 -8.75 0.07 -28.59
CA ILE A 136 -8.66 -0.84 -27.44
C ILE A 136 -8.40 -0.06 -26.14
N ILE A 137 -7.43 0.87 -26.15
CA ILE A 137 -7.13 1.70 -24.98
C ILE A 137 -8.35 2.56 -24.61
N GLY A 138 -9.01 3.17 -25.59
CA GLY A 138 -10.23 3.98 -25.38
C GLY A 138 -11.36 3.17 -24.76
N ALA A 139 -11.63 1.97 -25.27
CA ALA A 139 -12.66 1.07 -24.74
C ALA A 139 -12.33 0.62 -23.30
N PHE A 140 -11.07 0.28 -23.03
CA PHE A 140 -10.61 -0.09 -21.70
C PHE A 140 -10.77 1.06 -20.69
N CYS A 141 -10.33 2.27 -21.05
CA CYS A 141 -10.52 3.48 -20.24
C CYS A 141 -12.00 3.78 -19.96
N PHE A 142 -12.88 3.56 -20.94
CA PHE A 142 -14.32 3.73 -20.77
C PHE A 142 -14.92 2.72 -19.77
N LEU A 143 -14.52 1.45 -19.85
CA LEU A 143 -14.95 0.41 -18.92
C LEU A 143 -14.46 0.67 -17.49
N LEU A 144 -13.22 1.12 -17.33
CA LEU A 144 -12.69 1.53 -16.02
C LEU A 144 -13.49 2.69 -15.41
N LYS A 145 -13.87 3.66 -16.24
CA LYS A 145 -14.72 4.78 -15.80
C LYS A 145 -16.09 4.30 -15.32
N GLN A 146 -16.76 3.43 -16.09
CA GLN A 146 -18.06 2.87 -15.68
C GLN A 146 -17.97 2.10 -14.36
N HIS A 147 -16.91 1.31 -14.18
CA HIS A 147 -16.70 0.57 -12.94
C HIS A 147 -16.51 1.50 -11.73
N ARG A 148 -15.72 2.58 -11.90
CA ARG A 148 -15.46 3.56 -10.85
C ARG A 148 -16.72 4.32 -10.43
N ASP A 149 -17.56 4.70 -11.39
CA ASP A 149 -18.82 5.39 -11.10
C ASP A 149 -19.78 4.47 -10.33
N LYS A 150 -19.84 3.18 -10.68
CA LYS A 150 -20.64 2.18 -9.96
C LYS A 150 -20.20 2.05 -8.49
N ILE A 151 -18.90 2.09 -8.20
CA ILE A 151 -18.38 2.04 -6.83
C ILE A 151 -18.73 3.31 -6.04
N ARG A 152 -18.71 4.49 -6.66
CA ARG A 152 -19.08 5.75 -5.99
C ARG A 152 -20.55 5.76 -5.55
N TYR A 153 -21.47 5.33 -6.39
CA TYR A 153 -22.90 5.33 -6.05
C TYR A 153 -23.25 4.36 -4.91
N GLY A 154 -22.49 3.27 -4.72
CA GLY A 154 -22.69 2.32 -3.62
C GLY A 154 -22.28 2.82 -2.24
N ARG A 155 -21.34 3.78 -2.15
CA ARG A 155 -20.76 4.23 -0.87
C ARG A 155 -21.54 5.37 -0.20
N GLY A 156 -22.43 6.07 -0.93
CA GLY A 156 -23.18 7.22 -0.43
C GLY A 156 -24.32 6.91 0.55
N LYS A 157 -24.95 5.74 0.49
CA LYS A 157 -26.16 5.45 1.30
C LYS A 157 -25.91 5.05 2.77
N LYS A 158 -24.65 4.97 3.23
CA LYS A 158 -24.33 4.53 4.62
C LYS A 158 -23.94 5.65 5.59
N PHE A 159 -23.81 6.91 5.15
CA PHE A 159 -23.34 7.99 6.04
C PHE A 159 -24.44 8.92 6.57
N ASP A 160 -25.63 8.93 5.99
CA ASP A 160 -26.70 9.84 6.45
C ASP A 160 -27.30 9.43 7.80
N GLY A 161 -27.29 8.13 8.15
CA GLY A 161 -27.79 7.65 9.44
C GLY A 161 -26.93 8.05 10.65
N ARG A 162 -25.61 8.21 10.48
CA ARG A 162 -24.71 8.57 11.61
C ARG A 162 -24.72 10.06 11.94
N ARG A 163 -24.99 10.93 10.96
CA ARG A 163 -25.09 12.38 11.21
C ARG A 163 -26.38 12.74 11.96
N ALA A 164 -27.48 12.06 11.66
CA ALA A 164 -28.73 12.22 12.40
C ALA A 164 -28.61 11.79 13.88
N ALA A 165 -27.86 10.72 14.16
CA ALA A 165 -27.67 10.22 15.53
C ALA A 165 -26.77 11.14 16.41
N MET A 166 -25.85 11.91 15.83
CA MET A 166 -25.01 12.85 16.59
C MET A 166 -25.72 14.17 16.91
N ALA A 167 -26.69 14.60 16.10
CA ALA A 167 -27.48 15.80 16.37
C ALA A 167 -28.44 15.64 17.57
N ALA A 168 -28.83 14.40 17.92
CA ALA A 168 -29.74 14.12 19.03
C ALA A 168 -29.07 14.05 20.42
N ARG A 169 -27.74 14.21 20.55
CA ARG A 169 -26.98 13.95 21.79
C ARG A 169 -26.30 15.15 22.44
N SER A 170 -26.69 16.39 22.14
CA SER A 170 -26.11 17.57 22.81
C SER A 170 -27.10 18.27 23.76
N PRO A 171 -27.35 17.76 24.97
CA PRO A 171 -27.95 18.56 26.02
C PRO A 171 -26.86 19.32 26.80
N TYR A 172 -27.10 20.61 27.03
CA TYR A 172 -26.43 21.45 28.04
C TYR A 172 -24.96 21.81 27.85
N ARG A 173 -24.72 22.98 27.22
CA ARG A 173 -23.59 23.86 27.58
C ARG A 173 -24.16 25.07 28.30
N SER A 174 -24.44 24.93 29.59
CA SER A 174 -24.87 26.02 30.46
C SER A 174 -23.75 27.05 30.60
N SER A 175 -24.09 28.27 30.21
CA SER A 175 -23.33 29.50 30.39
C SER A 175 -23.16 29.82 31.88
N SER A 176 -21.96 29.63 32.41
CA SER A 176 -21.59 30.15 33.73
C SER A 176 -21.04 31.57 33.56
N ARG A 177 -21.90 32.54 33.89
CA ARG A 177 -21.59 33.97 34.04
C ARG A 177 -20.41 34.18 34.98
N GLY A 178 -19.48 35.02 34.55
CA GLY A 178 -18.39 35.52 35.37
C GLY A 178 -18.89 36.38 36.53
N LYS A 179 -18.20 36.26 37.66
CA LYS A 179 -18.40 37.06 38.87
C LYS A 179 -17.29 38.13 38.89
N PRO A 180 -17.60 39.43 38.97
CA PRO A 180 -16.57 40.46 39.07
C PRO A 180 -15.89 40.44 40.45
N ARG A 181 -14.58 40.67 40.46
CA ARG A 181 -13.79 40.96 41.66
C ARG A 181 -14.06 42.40 42.10
N SER A 182 -14.40 42.57 43.38
CA SER A 182 -14.38 43.86 44.07
C SER A 182 -13.02 44.07 44.75
N ALA A 183 -12.69 45.36 44.92
CA ALA A 183 -11.41 45.97 45.30
C ALA A 183 -10.69 45.36 46.51
#